data_AF-A0A1R3JV21-F1
#
_entry.id   AF-A0A1R3JV21-F1
#
_cell.length_a   1.000
_cell.length_b   1.000
_cell.length_c   1.000
_cell.angle_alpha   90.00
_cell.angle_beta   90.00
_cell.angle_gamma   90.00
#
_symmetry.space_group_name_H-M   'P 1'
#
loop_
_entity.id
_entity.type
_entity.pdbx_description
1 polymer ?
#
loop_
_entity_poly.entity_id
_entity_poly.type
_entity_poly.pdbx_seq_one_letter_code
_entity_poly.pdbx_strand_id
1 'polypeptide(L)'
;MTPECAKEVFAYMFEDLVVTDQCCELLVKMGEPCHEGLMKTIMVIPEYKANATYALPRSKEVWNKCASVVATHSPSPIPLQV
;
A
#
# COMPACT_ATOMS: atom_id res chain seq x y z
N MET A 1 5.91 -2.71 8.43
CA MET A 1 4.44 -2.78 8.53
C MET A 1 4.06 -3.19 9.94
N THR A 2 3.19 -2.43 10.62
CA THR A 2 2.59 -2.83 11.91
C THR A 2 1.22 -3.47 11.68
N PRO A 3 0.65 -4.18 12.67
CA PRO A 3 -0.70 -4.74 12.56
C PRO A 3 -1.79 -3.68 12.34
N GLU A 4 -1.68 -2.51 12.96
CA GLU A 4 -2.65 -1.41 12.75
C GLU A 4 -2.60 -0.89 11.31
N CYS A 5 -1.41 -0.63 10.78
CA CYS A 5 -1.28 -0.19 9.40
C CYS A 5 -1.71 -1.25 8.38
N ALA A 6 -1.46 -2.53 8.67
CA ALA A 6 -1.99 -3.61 7.85
C ALA A 6 -3.53 -3.58 7.82
N LYS A 7 -4.18 -3.35 8.97
CA LYS A 7 -5.66 -3.20 9.02
C LYS A 7 -6.15 -2.02 8.19
N GLU A 8 -5.49 -0.87 8.26
CA GLU A 8 -5.86 0.30 7.44
C GLU A 8 -5.76 -0.02 5.94
N VAL A 9 -4.67 -0.65 5.51
CA VAL A 9 -4.47 -1.05 4.10
C VAL A 9 -5.56 -2.03 3.66
N PHE A 10 -5.90 -3.02 4.50
CA PHE A 10 -6.99 -3.94 4.22
C PHE A 10 -8.35 -3.24 4.18
N ALA A 11 -8.63 -2.34 5.12
CA ALA A 11 -9.88 -1.59 5.14
C ALA A 11 -10.00 -0.66 3.92
N TYR A 12 -8.91 -0.07 3.42
CA TYR A 12 -8.92 0.62 2.14
C TYR A 12 -9.32 -0.32 0.99
N MET A 13 -8.74 -1.51 0.96
CA MET A 13 -8.97 -2.49 -0.10
C MET A 13 -10.41 -3.00 -0.12
N PHE A 14 -11.08 -3.12 1.03
CA PHE A 14 -12.39 -3.75 1.12
C PHE A 14 -13.55 -2.79 1.42
N GLU A 15 -13.27 -1.67 2.07
CA GLU A 15 -14.27 -0.79 2.69
C GLU A 15 -14.08 0.69 2.29
N ASP A 16 -13.19 1.01 1.34
CA ASP A 16 -12.93 2.38 0.88
C ASP A 16 -12.50 3.37 1.99
N LEU A 17 -11.95 2.86 3.10
CA LEU A 17 -11.45 3.69 4.20
C LEU A 17 -10.09 4.34 3.88
N VAL A 18 -9.70 5.33 4.69
CA VAL A 18 -8.44 6.07 4.50
C VAL A 18 -7.26 5.35 5.16
N VAL A 19 -6.10 5.38 4.51
CA VAL A 19 -4.80 5.00 5.10
C VAL A 19 -4.08 6.26 5.52
N THR A 20 -3.58 6.28 6.75
CA THR A 20 -2.82 7.40 7.31
C THR A 20 -1.44 7.54 6.66
N ASP A 21 -0.88 8.75 6.66
CA ASP A 21 0.44 9.01 6.07
C ASP A 21 1.54 8.17 6.73
N GLN A 22 1.48 8.01 8.06
CA GLN A 22 2.39 7.12 8.81
C GLN A 22 2.31 5.67 8.31
N CYS A 23 1.10 5.16 8.04
CA CYS A 23 0.93 3.82 7.49
C CYS A 23 1.35 3.73 6.02
N CYS A 24 1.20 4.81 5.26
CA CYS A 24 1.74 4.92 3.91
C CYS A 24 3.27 4.84 3.89
N GLU A 25 3.97 5.51 4.81
CA GLU A 25 5.43 5.40 4.94
C GLU A 25 5.87 3.96 5.21
N LEU A 26 5.17 3.26 6.11
CA LEU A 26 5.48 1.86 6.42
C LEU A 26 5.15 0.90 5.28
N LEU A 27 4.10 1.20 4.50
CA LEU A 27 3.76 0.47 3.28
C LEU A 27 4.86 0.65 2.24
N VAL A 28 5.23 1.89 1.92
CA VAL A 28 6.26 2.20 0.93
C VAL A 28 7.62 1.62 1.33
N LYS A 29 7.98 1.68 2.63
CA LYS A 29 9.19 1.05 3.17
C LYS A 29 9.23 -0.47 2.98
N MET A 30 8.07 -1.14 2.95
CA MET A 30 7.99 -2.58 2.67
C MET A 30 8.38 -2.91 1.22
N GLY A 31 8.13 -1.98 0.30
CA GLY A 31 8.46 -2.12 -1.12
C GLY A 31 7.31 -2.71 -1.96
N GLU A 32 7.19 -2.21 -3.19
CA GLU A 32 6.11 -2.57 -4.12
C GLU A 32 6.05 -4.08 -4.41
N PRO A 33 7.18 -4.75 -4.73
CA PRO A 33 7.15 -6.17 -5.05
C PRO A 33 6.73 -7.02 -3.86
N CYS A 34 7.11 -6.62 -2.64
CA CYS A 34 6.73 -7.31 -1.42
C CYS A 34 5.23 -7.15 -1.16
N HIS A 35 4.70 -5.94 -1.32
CA HIS A 35 3.27 -5.66 -1.20
C HIS A 35 2.44 -6.44 -2.21
N GLU A 36 2.77 -6.34 -3.49
CA GLU A 36 2.05 -7.05 -4.53
C GLU A 36 2.13 -8.58 -4.34
N GLY A 37 3.31 -9.10 -4.00
CA GLY A 37 3.52 -10.52 -3.74
C GLY A 37 2.65 -11.00 -2.58
N LEU A 38 2.68 -10.28 -1.45
CA LEU A 38 1.87 -10.60 -0.28
C LEU A 38 0.38 -10.59 -0.61
N MET A 39 -0.12 -9.57 -1.30
CA MET A 39 -1.54 -9.47 -1.65
C MET A 39 -1.94 -10.58 -2.62
N LYS A 40 -1.12 -10.91 -3.63
CA LYS A 40 -1.37 -12.07 -4.52
C LYS A 40 -1.42 -13.38 -3.72
N THR A 41 -0.52 -13.59 -2.76
CA THR A 41 -0.52 -14.78 -1.89
C THR A 41 -1.78 -14.84 -1.01
N ILE A 42 -2.23 -13.72 -0.47
CA ILE A 42 -3.45 -13.70 0.35
C ILE A 42 -4.68 -13.99 -0.52
N MET A 43 -4.73 -13.45 -1.73
CA MET A 43 -5.88 -13.64 -2.63
C MET A 43 -5.98 -15.04 -3.26
N VAL A 44 -4.99 -15.93 -3.07
CA VAL A 44 -5.14 -17.35 -3.45
C VAL A 44 -5.72 -18.21 -2.33
N ILE A 45 -5.77 -17.69 -1.10
CA ILE A 45 -6.36 -18.38 0.06
C ILE A 45 -7.88 -18.51 -0.18
N PRO A 46 -8.50 -19.69 0.01
CA PRO A 46 -9.90 -19.94 -0.32
C PRO A 46 -10.88 -18.90 0.21
N GLU A 47 -10.64 -18.41 1.43
CA GLU A 47 -11.43 -17.42 2.15
C GLU A 47 -11.45 -16.05 1.45
N TYR A 48 -10.39 -15.70 0.72
CA TYR A 48 -10.24 -14.40 0.05
C TYR A 48 -10.34 -14.51 -1.47
N LYS A 49 -10.26 -15.71 -2.03
CA LYS A 49 -10.19 -15.96 -3.47
C LYS A 49 -11.33 -15.36 -4.26
N ALA A 50 -12.55 -15.40 -3.72
CA ALA A 50 -13.72 -14.81 -4.37
C ALA A 50 -13.61 -13.29 -4.55
N ASN A 51 -12.82 -12.62 -3.69
CA ASN A 51 -12.64 -11.17 -3.72
C ASN A 51 -11.40 -10.73 -4.50
N ALA A 52 -10.60 -11.66 -5.03
CA ALA A 52 -9.32 -11.35 -5.67
C ALA A 52 -9.45 -10.31 -6.80
N THR A 53 -10.48 -10.46 -7.65
CA THR A 53 -10.74 -9.54 -8.78
C THR A 53 -11.06 -8.12 -8.32
N TYR A 54 -11.65 -7.96 -7.12
CA TYR A 54 -11.95 -6.66 -6.53
C TYR A 54 -10.77 -6.10 -5.72
N ALA A 55 -10.13 -6.92 -4.90
CA ALA A 55 -9.12 -6.50 -3.93
C ALA A 55 -7.75 -6.22 -4.57
N LEU A 56 -7.32 -6.98 -5.58
CA LEU A 56 -6.00 -6.79 -6.20
C LEU A 56 -5.85 -5.43 -6.90
N PRO A 57 -6.83 -4.92 -7.68
CA PRO A 57 -6.77 -3.56 -8.19
C PRO A 57 -6.65 -2.51 -7.09
N ARG A 58 -7.43 -2.65 -6.02
CA ARG A 58 -7.42 -1.70 -4.89
C ARG A 58 -6.13 -1.76 -4.07
N SER A 59 -5.51 -2.94 -3.97
CA SER A 59 -4.16 -3.12 -3.42
C SER A 59 -3.12 -2.31 -4.19
N LYS A 60 -3.23 -2.25 -5.52
CA LYS A 60 -2.34 -1.44 -6.35
C LYS A 60 -2.64 0.05 -6.20
N GLU A 61 -3.90 0.41 -6.07
CA GLU A 61 -4.34 1.79 -5.86
C GLU A 61 -3.79 2.37 -4.55
N VAL A 62 -3.94 1.65 -3.44
CA VAL A 62 -3.40 2.11 -2.13
C VAL A 62 -1.88 2.24 -2.16
N TRP A 63 -1.17 1.37 -2.87
CA TRP A 63 0.26 1.50 -3.09
C TRP A 63 0.61 2.82 -3.78
N ASN A 64 -0.01 3.10 -4.92
CA ASN A 64 0.24 4.32 -5.69
C ASN A 64 -0.07 5.58 -4.89
N LYS A 65 -1.19 5.57 -4.14
CA LYS A 65 -1.56 6.67 -3.24
C LYS A 65 -0.47 6.91 -2.20
N CYS A 66 -0.02 5.86 -1.52
CA CYS A 66 1.01 5.97 -0.48
C CYS A 66 2.38 6.36 -1.04
N ALA A 67 2.77 5.84 -2.21
CA ALA A 67 3.99 6.26 -2.90
C ALA A 67 3.97 7.76 -3.22
N SER A 68 2.83 8.29 -3.64
CA SER A 68 2.65 9.73 -3.87
C SER A 68 2.81 10.55 -2.59
N VAL A 69 2.20 10.12 -1.47
CA VAL A 69 2.30 10.80 -0.17
C VAL A 69 3.77 10.89 0.29
N VAL A 70 4.50 9.78 0.20
CA VAL A 70 5.92 9.74 0.60
C VAL A 70 6.79 10.59 -0.33
N ALA A 71 6.49 10.63 -1.62
CA ALA A 71 7.18 11.50 -2.58
C ALA A 71 6.94 12.98 -2.27
N THR A 72 5.74 13.37 -1.85
CA THR A 72 5.43 14.77 -1.46
C THR A 72 6.05 15.19 -0.14
N HIS A 73 6.26 14.26 0.80
CA HIS A 73 6.89 14.53 2.09
C HIS A 73 8.42 14.44 2.05
N SER A 74 8.99 13.83 1.02
CA SER A 74 10.42 13.80 0.82
C SER A 74 10.90 15.21 0.44
N PRO A 75 11.84 15.83 1.18
CA PRO A 75 12.45 17.06 0.69
C PRO A 75 13.06 16.74 -0.67
N SER A 76 12.66 17.49 -1.69
CA SER A 76 13.27 17.37 -3.03
C SER A 76 14.79 17.41 -2.84
N PRO A 77 15.56 16.50 -3.47
CA PRO A 77 17.01 16.64 -3.46
C PRO A 77 17.31 18.02 -4.04
N ILE A 78 17.92 18.88 -3.22
CA ILE A 78 18.47 20.14 -3.67
C ILE A 78 19.32 19.79 -4.91
N PRO A 79 19.09 20.42 -6.09
CA PRO A 79 19.94 20.17 -7.23
C PRO A 79 21.38 20.47 -6.78
N LEU A 80 22.25 19.46 -6.83
CA LEU A 80 23.69 19.65 -6.70
C LEU A 80 24.09 20.65 -7.79
N GLN A 81 24.24 21.91 -7.40
CA GLN A 81 24.88 22.90 -8.25
C GLN A 81 26.37 22.53 -8.30
N VAL A 82 26.84 22.38 -9.53
CA VAL A 82 28.17 21.97 -10.02
C VAL A 82 29.34 22.43 -9.15
#